data_AF-A0A5N9B140-F1
#
_entry.id   AF-A0A5N9B140-F1
#
_cell.length_a   1.000
_cell.length_b   1.000
_cell.length_c   1.000
_cell.angle_alpha   90.00
_cell.angle_beta   90.00
_cell.angle_gamma   90.00
#
_symmetry.space_group_name_H-M   'P 1'
#
loop_
_entity.id
_entity.type
_entity.pdbx_description
1 polymer ?
#
loop_
_entity_poly.entity_id
_entity_poly.type
_entity_poly.pdbx_seq_one_letter_code
_entity_poly.pdbx_strand_id
1 'polypeptide(L)'
;MDEKTLLEIREAMNIQFRYKLYRSPEFPFLASMGINHIIQGFEAPDEKEFVGILHLWYENNSGEISYQTKDQHFLAGYWKHEWYDHPQDAIKLAMYISKAKPYDENKLVQIHMNYTKEIADRVSEKARMKILEEESNDFWLN
;
A
#
# COMPACT_ATOMS: atom_id res chain seq x y z
N MET A 1 -15.70 26.14 0.51
CA MET A 1 -16.58 25.54 1.54
C MET A 1 -16.57 26.32 2.87
N ASP A 2 -17.66 26.35 3.65
CA ASP A 2 -17.60 26.79 5.05
C ASP A 2 -17.05 25.68 5.98
N GLU A 3 -16.55 26.07 7.15
CA GLU A 3 -15.87 25.15 8.09
C GLU A 3 -16.79 24.04 8.60
N LYS A 4 -18.06 24.35 8.88
CA LYS A 4 -19.00 23.37 9.41
C LYS A 4 -19.33 22.32 8.36
N THR A 5 -19.64 22.74 7.14
CA THR A 5 -19.86 21.81 6.03
C THR A 5 -18.62 20.99 5.70
N LEU A 6 -17.42 21.58 5.78
CA LEU A 6 -16.18 20.83 5.60
C LEU A 6 -16.03 19.71 6.64
N LEU A 7 -16.31 19.98 7.91
CA LEU A 7 -16.25 18.98 8.98
C LEU A 7 -17.30 17.87 8.78
N GLU A 8 -18.52 18.22 8.38
CA GLU A 8 -19.59 17.25 8.08
C GLU A 8 -19.20 16.34 6.91
N ILE A 9 -18.61 16.89 5.84
CA ILE A 9 -18.13 16.12 4.70
C ILE A 9 -16.97 15.21 5.10
N ARG A 10 -15.99 15.72 5.88
CA ARG A 10 -14.88 14.93 6.41
C ARG A 10 -15.37 13.77 7.25
N GLU A 11 -16.33 14.00 8.13
CA GLU A 11 -16.89 12.93 8.96
C GLU A 11 -17.61 11.87 8.11
N ALA A 12 -18.44 12.30 7.16
CA ALA A 12 -19.12 11.39 6.25
C ALA A 12 -18.11 10.56 5.43
N MET A 13 -17.06 11.17 4.89
CA MET A 13 -16.02 10.49 4.13
C MET A 13 -15.20 9.52 4.99
N ASN A 14 -14.85 9.91 6.22
CA ASN A 14 -14.15 9.05 7.18
C ASN A 14 -14.98 7.79 7.49
N ILE A 15 -16.27 7.95 7.79
CA ILE A 15 -17.19 6.84 8.04
C ILE A 15 -17.29 5.93 6.83
N GLN A 16 -17.54 6.48 5.64
CA GLN A 16 -17.67 5.68 4.42
C GLN A 16 -16.38 4.93 4.06
N PHE A 17 -15.24 5.59 4.20
CA PHE A 17 -13.94 5.00 3.95
C PHE A 17 -13.65 3.86 4.93
N ARG A 18 -13.77 4.12 6.24
CA ARG A 18 -13.57 3.11 7.29
C ARG A 18 -14.51 1.93 7.14
N TYR A 19 -15.79 2.16 6.81
CA TYR A 19 -16.75 1.08 6.57
C TYR A 19 -16.33 0.15 5.42
N LYS A 20 -15.85 0.72 4.32
CA LYS A 20 -15.31 -0.07 3.19
C LYS A 20 -14.04 -0.80 3.60
N LEU A 21 -13.10 -0.08 4.22
CA LEU A 21 -11.82 -0.62 4.66
C LEU A 21 -12.01 -1.80 5.61
N TYR A 22 -12.85 -1.68 6.63
CA TYR A 22 -13.03 -2.71 7.67
C TYR A 22 -13.69 -3.99 7.16
N ARG A 23 -14.41 -3.90 6.04
CA ARG A 23 -15.02 -5.06 5.36
C ARG A 23 -14.10 -5.72 4.36
N SER A 24 -12.97 -5.10 4.06
CA SER A 24 -12.01 -5.66 3.13
C SER A 24 -11.35 -6.90 3.74
N PRO A 25 -11.22 -8.01 3.00
CA PRO A 25 -10.62 -9.24 3.52
C PRO A 25 -9.17 -9.07 3.97
N GLU A 26 -8.44 -8.08 3.42
CA GLU A 26 -7.06 -7.78 3.78
C GLU A 26 -6.92 -6.95 5.06
N PHE A 27 -7.98 -6.23 5.49
CA PHE A 27 -7.92 -5.30 6.62
C PHE A 27 -7.39 -5.92 7.94
N PRO A 28 -7.82 -7.13 8.33
CA PRO A 28 -7.34 -7.79 9.54
C PRO A 28 -5.82 -8.01 9.57
N PHE A 29 -5.20 -8.07 8.39
CA PHE A 29 -3.80 -8.44 8.22
C PHE A 29 -2.88 -7.24 7.99
N LEU A 30 -3.43 -6.04 7.72
CA LEU A 30 -2.62 -4.86 7.39
C LEU A 30 -1.55 -4.57 8.43
N ALA A 31 -1.94 -4.50 9.71
CA ALA A 31 -1.00 -4.22 10.80
C ALA A 31 0.10 -5.30 10.90
N SER A 32 -0.27 -6.57 10.78
CA SER A 32 0.68 -7.70 10.80
C SER A 32 1.63 -7.70 9.60
N MET A 33 1.21 -7.14 8.47
CA MET A 33 2.07 -6.92 7.29
C MET A 33 2.94 -5.66 7.40
N GLY A 34 2.88 -4.94 8.54
CA GLY A 34 3.61 -3.69 8.74
C GLY A 34 2.95 -2.47 8.09
N ILE A 35 1.72 -2.62 7.58
CA ILE A 35 0.91 -1.51 7.06
C ILE A 35 0.18 -0.88 8.25
N ASN A 36 0.87 0.03 8.92
CA ASN A 36 0.37 0.72 10.11
C ASN A 36 -0.11 2.15 9.82
N HIS A 37 0.07 2.64 8.60
CA HIS A 37 -0.34 3.98 8.17
C HIS A 37 -1.04 3.90 6.80
N ILE A 38 -2.17 4.59 6.67
CA ILE A 38 -2.93 4.72 5.43
C ILE A 38 -3.19 6.21 5.22
N ILE A 39 -2.82 6.73 4.05
CA ILE A 39 -2.96 8.14 3.70
C ILE A 39 -3.85 8.21 2.45
N GLN A 40 -4.98 8.89 2.53
CA GLN A 40 -5.97 8.98 1.47
C GLN A 40 -6.42 10.42 1.25
N GLY A 41 -6.23 10.94 0.02
CA GLY A 41 -6.77 12.23 -0.39
C GLY A 41 -8.25 12.13 -0.77
N PHE A 42 -9.01 13.17 -0.43
CA PHE A 42 -10.43 13.29 -0.77
C PHE A 42 -10.73 14.61 -1.48
N GLU A 43 -11.62 14.52 -2.46
CA GLU A 43 -12.18 15.64 -3.21
C GLU A 43 -13.71 15.59 -3.09
N ALA A 44 -14.34 16.76 -3.02
CA ALA A 44 -15.79 16.87 -2.97
C ALA A 44 -16.40 16.38 -4.29
N PRO A 45 -17.42 15.50 -4.28
CA PRO A 45 -17.96 14.89 -5.49
C PRO A 45 -18.48 15.89 -6.52
N ASP A 46 -19.08 16.98 -6.04
CA ASP A 46 -19.86 17.90 -6.89
C ASP A 46 -18.99 19.02 -7.49
N GLU A 47 -17.95 19.47 -6.80
CA GLU A 47 -17.14 20.63 -7.20
C GLU A 47 -15.65 20.33 -7.43
N LYS A 48 -15.20 19.07 -7.21
CA LYS A 48 -13.76 18.71 -7.14
C LYS A 48 -12.97 19.62 -6.20
N GLU A 49 -13.64 20.22 -5.22
CA GLU A 49 -12.99 21.02 -4.20
C GLU A 49 -12.20 20.08 -3.29
N PHE A 50 -10.95 20.41 -3.00
CA PHE A 50 -10.11 19.60 -2.14
C PHE A 50 -10.67 19.60 -0.71
N VAL A 51 -11.05 18.43 -0.20
CA VAL A 51 -11.60 18.27 1.15
C VAL A 51 -10.49 18.11 2.17
N GLY A 52 -9.38 17.48 1.78
CA GLY A 52 -8.26 17.20 2.67
C GLY A 52 -7.71 15.80 2.47
N ILE A 53 -6.77 15.44 3.33
CA ILE A 53 -6.17 14.11 3.37
C ILE A 53 -6.46 13.46 4.70
N LEU A 54 -7.12 12.31 4.65
CA LEU A 54 -7.33 11.44 5.79
C LEU A 54 -6.07 10.61 6.03
N HIS A 55 -5.55 10.69 7.25
CA HIS A 55 -4.52 9.78 7.73
C HIS A 55 -5.13 8.84 8.76
N LEU A 56 -5.07 7.54 8.49
CA LEU A 56 -5.34 6.50 9.49
C LEU A 56 -4.03 5.88 9.95
N TRP A 57 -3.86 5.67 11.25
CA TRP A 57 -2.75 4.89 11.76
C TRP A 57 -3.18 3.88 12.81
N TYR A 58 -2.52 2.74 12.80
CA TYR A 58 -2.71 1.66 13.75
C TYR A 58 -1.77 1.85 14.93
N GLU A 59 -2.33 1.83 16.13
CA GLU A 59 -1.57 1.97 17.37
C GLU A 59 -2.01 0.92 18.38
N ASN A 60 -1.04 0.22 18.96
CA ASN A 60 -1.27 -0.78 19.99
C ASN A 60 -0.44 -0.48 21.24
N ASN A 61 -1.06 0.21 22.20
CA ASN A 61 -0.43 0.60 23.46
C ASN A 61 -0.53 -0.46 24.57
N SER A 62 -1.21 -1.57 24.31
CA SER A 62 -1.44 -2.61 25.32
C SER A 62 -0.23 -3.54 25.52
N GLY A 63 0.66 -3.63 24.52
CA GLY A 63 1.74 -4.62 24.50
C GLY A 63 1.28 -6.06 24.22
N GLU A 64 -0.04 -6.29 24.11
CA GLU A 64 -0.61 -7.58 23.75
C GLU A 64 -0.63 -7.77 22.24
N ILE A 65 -0.50 -9.02 21.78
CA ILE A 65 -0.63 -9.32 20.36
C ILE A 65 -2.06 -9.03 19.92
N SER A 66 -2.20 -8.13 18.95
CA SER A 66 -3.49 -7.89 18.32
C SER A 66 -3.77 -8.91 17.23
N TYR A 67 -4.92 -9.55 17.31
CA TYR A 67 -5.50 -10.33 16.24
C TYR A 67 -7.00 -10.04 16.15
N GLN A 68 -7.57 -10.29 14.99
CA GLN A 68 -9.00 -10.14 14.79
C GLN A 68 -9.73 -11.30 15.49
N THR A 69 -10.64 -10.96 16.40
CA THR A 69 -11.54 -11.91 17.06
C THR A 69 -12.59 -12.42 16.08
N LYS A 70 -13.34 -13.46 16.46
CA LYS A 70 -14.46 -13.99 15.67
C LYS A 70 -15.51 -12.92 15.34
N ASP A 71 -15.61 -11.89 16.17
CA ASP A 71 -16.57 -10.79 16.01
C ASP A 71 -16.00 -9.62 15.21
N GLN A 72 -14.90 -9.82 14.48
CA GLN A 72 -14.23 -8.82 13.64
C GLN A 72 -13.62 -7.63 14.38
N HIS A 73 -13.40 -7.74 15.69
CA HIS A 73 -12.73 -6.71 16.50
C HIS A 73 -11.26 -7.09 16.72
N PHE A 74 -10.37 -6.10 16.78
CA PHE A 74 -9.01 -6.35 17.23
C PHE A 74 -8.98 -6.53 18.75
N LEU A 75 -8.32 -7.58 19.24
CA LEU A 75 -8.16 -7.82 20.68
C LEU A 75 -7.37 -6.68 21.37
N ALA A 76 -6.39 -6.13 20.65
CA ALA A 76 -5.49 -5.10 21.12
C ALA A 76 -5.25 -4.02 20.04
N GLY A 77 -5.09 -2.76 20.43
CA GLY A 77 -4.86 -1.65 19.50
C GLY A 77 -6.06 -1.25 18.63
N TYR A 78 -5.98 -0.08 18.02
CA TYR A 78 -7.07 0.50 17.23
C TYR A 78 -6.54 1.46 16.16
N TRP A 79 -7.37 1.69 15.15
CA TRP A 79 -7.10 2.64 14.08
C TRP A 79 -7.55 4.04 14.46
N LYS A 80 -6.59 4.94 14.69
CA LYS A 80 -6.81 6.37 14.88
C LYS A 80 -6.95 7.09 13.54
N HIS A 81 -7.42 8.33 13.57
CA HIS A 81 -7.46 9.18 12.37
C HIS A 81 -7.20 10.65 12.67
N GLU A 82 -6.70 11.35 11.67
CA GLU A 82 -6.59 12.80 11.61
C GLU A 82 -6.75 13.29 10.17
N TRP A 83 -7.00 14.58 10.01
CA TRP A 83 -7.15 15.24 8.71
C TRP A 83 -6.06 16.28 8.50
N TYR A 84 -5.50 16.29 7.30
CA TYR A 84 -4.58 17.32 6.83
C TYR A 84 -5.27 18.24 5.82
N ASP A 85 -5.12 19.54 6.01
CA ASP A 85 -5.67 20.58 5.12
C ASP A 85 -4.82 20.83 3.88
N HIS A 86 -3.57 20.35 3.89
CA HIS A 86 -2.58 20.64 2.86
C HIS A 86 -1.86 19.37 2.40
N PRO A 87 -1.79 19.10 1.08
CA PRO A 87 -1.07 17.96 0.54
C PRO A 87 0.39 17.85 0.97
N GLN A 88 1.04 18.99 1.19
CA GLN A 88 2.43 19.08 1.60
C GLN A 88 2.68 18.40 2.96
N ASP A 89 1.71 18.46 3.87
CA ASP A 89 1.88 17.87 5.21
C ASP A 89 1.75 16.34 5.17
N ALA A 90 0.84 15.83 4.34
CA ALA A 90 0.75 14.40 4.07
C ALA A 90 2.01 13.85 3.37
N ILE A 91 2.64 14.63 2.48
CA ILE A 91 3.92 14.26 1.86
C ILE A 91 5.03 14.18 2.91
N LYS A 92 5.13 15.16 3.81
CA LYS A 92 6.12 15.12 4.91
C LYS A 92 5.91 13.91 5.81
N LEU A 93 4.66 13.59 6.14
CA LEU A 93 4.29 12.41 6.91
C LEU A 93 4.72 11.13 6.19
N ALA A 94 4.40 10.99 4.89
CA ALA A 94 4.80 9.83 4.09
C ALA A 94 6.33 9.66 4.05
N MET A 95 7.08 10.76 3.89
CA MET A 95 8.54 10.74 3.95
C MET A 95 9.06 10.33 5.32
N TYR A 96 8.45 10.80 6.40
CA TYR A 96 8.81 10.43 7.76
C TYR A 96 8.57 8.93 8.01
N ILE A 97 7.39 8.41 7.64
CA ILE A 97 7.05 6.99 7.76
C ILE A 97 8.03 6.13 6.96
N SER A 98 8.34 6.52 5.72
CA SER A 98 9.30 5.79 4.88
C SER A 98 10.70 5.74 5.51
N LYS A 99 11.19 6.87 6.04
CA LYS A 99 12.51 6.94 6.70
C LYS A 99 12.56 6.20 8.04
N ALA A 100 11.44 6.07 8.74
CA ALA A 100 11.36 5.38 10.02
C ALA A 100 11.40 3.85 9.88
N LYS A 101 11.22 3.30 8.68
CA LYS A 101 11.30 1.86 8.44
C LYS A 101 12.71 1.34 8.74
N PRO A 102 12.86 0.15 9.34
CA PRO A 102 14.17 -0.41 9.66
C PRO A 102 14.92 -0.95 8.43
N TYR A 103 14.38 -0.77 7.23
CA TYR A 103 14.92 -1.24 5.96
C TYR A 103 14.73 -0.19 4.85
N ASP A 104 15.59 -0.26 3.83
CA ASP A 104 15.52 0.59 2.64
C ASP A 104 14.62 -0.05 1.58
N GLU A 105 13.42 0.50 1.38
CA GLU A 105 12.45 0.04 0.38
C GLU A 105 12.99 0.09 -1.04
N ASN A 106 13.70 1.15 -1.40
CA ASN A 106 14.22 1.32 -2.76
C ASN A 106 15.27 0.25 -3.06
N LYS A 107 16.11 -0.09 -2.07
CA LYS A 107 17.08 -1.18 -2.20
C LYS A 107 16.41 -2.53 -2.37
N LEU A 108 15.34 -2.82 -1.62
CA LEU A 108 14.58 -4.07 -1.76
C LEU A 108 13.95 -4.20 -3.16
N VAL A 109 13.33 -3.13 -3.65
CA VAL A 109 12.75 -3.07 -5.00
C VAL A 109 13.85 -3.29 -6.04
N GLN A 110 14.99 -2.62 -5.90
CA GLN A 110 16.12 -2.76 -6.82
C GLN A 110 16.65 -4.20 -6.87
N ILE A 111 16.83 -4.85 -5.71
CA ILE A 111 17.27 -6.25 -5.63
C ILE A 111 16.27 -7.16 -6.35
N HIS A 112 14.98 -6.96 -6.11
CA HIS A 112 13.95 -7.75 -6.77
C HIS A 112 13.92 -7.54 -8.28
N MET A 113 14.04 -6.29 -8.75
CA MET A 113 14.12 -5.98 -10.17
C MET A 113 15.33 -6.64 -10.84
N ASN A 114 16.49 -6.61 -10.19
CA ASN A 114 17.70 -7.25 -10.70
C ASN A 114 17.52 -8.77 -10.80
N TYR A 115 16.96 -9.40 -9.77
CA TYR A 115 16.69 -10.84 -9.76
C TYR A 115 15.72 -11.25 -10.88
N THR A 116 14.63 -10.51 -11.05
CA THR A 116 13.65 -10.78 -12.12
C THR A 116 14.28 -10.60 -13.50
N LYS A 117 15.15 -9.60 -13.68
CA LYS A 117 15.91 -9.42 -14.92
C LYS A 117 16.84 -10.60 -15.19
N GLU A 118 17.60 -11.06 -14.20
CA GLU A 118 18.46 -12.24 -14.37
C GLU A 118 17.68 -13.49 -14.77
N ILE A 119 16.49 -13.70 -14.21
CA ILE A 119 15.62 -14.81 -14.60
C ILE A 119 15.21 -14.66 -16.07
N ALA A 120 14.73 -13.47 -16.45
CA ALA A 120 14.31 -13.20 -17.81
C ALA A 120 15.44 -13.42 -18.82
N ASP A 121 16.65 -12.96 -18.50
CA ASP A 121 17.85 -13.16 -19.33
C ASP A 121 18.19 -14.65 -19.46
N ARG A 122 18.16 -15.42 -18.37
CA ARG A 122 18.39 -16.89 -18.41
C ARG A 122 17.35 -17.62 -19.26
N VAL A 123 16.09 -17.20 -19.18
CA VAL A 123 14.99 -17.79 -19.99
C VAL A 123 15.18 -17.45 -21.46
N SER A 124 15.51 -16.19 -21.77
CA SER A 124 15.77 -15.74 -23.14
C SER A 124 16.96 -16.48 -23.77
N GLU A 125 18.04 -16.65 -23.02
CA GLU A 125 19.24 -17.35 -23.50
C GLU A 125 18.97 -18.83 -23.78
N LYS A 126 18.22 -19.51 -22.89
CA LYS A 126 17.80 -20.90 -23.13
C LYS A 126 16.93 -21.02 -24.38
N ALA A 127 16.02 -20.08 -24.61
CA ALA A 127 15.18 -20.07 -25.81
C ALA A 127 16.02 -19.86 -27.08
N ARG A 128 17.00 -18.94 -27.05
CA ARG A 128 17.93 -18.70 -28.15
C ARG A 128 18.77 -19.93 -28.48
N MET A 129 19.36 -20.57 -27.47
CA MET A 129 20.15 -21.77 -27.64
C MET A 129 19.35 -22.90 -28.28
N LYS A 130 18.08 -23.08 -27.86
CA LYS A 130 17.20 -24.09 -28.43
C LYS A 130 16.91 -23.83 -29.92
N ILE A 131 16.66 -22.58 -30.32
CA ILE A 131 16.46 -22.21 -31.72
C ILE A 131 17.71 -22.52 -32.55
N LEU A 132 18.90 -22.16 -32.04
CA LEU A 132 20.17 -22.44 -32.72
C LEU A 132 20.44 -23.95 -32.88
N GLU A 133 20.09 -24.76 -31.88
CA GLU A 133 20.19 -26.22 -31.97
C GLU A 133 19.24 -26.81 -33.02
N GLU A 134 18.00 -26.31 -33.09
CA GLU A 134 17.01 -26.71 -34.09
C GLU A 134 17.48 -26.32 -35.51
N GLU A 135 17.92 -25.07 -35.73
CA GLU A 135 18.46 -24.60 -37.00
C GLU A 135 19.72 -25.39 -37.44
N SER A 136 20.62 -25.69 -36.49
CA SER A 136 21.81 -26.50 -36.77
C SER A 136 21.44 -27.91 -37.18
N ASN A 137 20.50 -28.56 -36.49
CA ASN A 137 20.07 -29.92 -36.84
C ASN A 137 19.42 -29.98 -38.23
N ASP A 138 18.59 -29.00 -38.57
CA ASP A 138 17.95 -28.91 -39.89
C ASP A 138 18.96 -28.62 -41.02
N PHE A 139 20.05 -27.90 -40.73
CA PHE A 139 21.14 -27.68 -41.69
C PHE A 139 21.91 -28.98 -42.02
N TRP A 140 22.12 -29.86 -41.04
CA TRP A 140 22.83 -31.13 -41.25
C TRP A 140 21.95 -32.26 -41.81
N LEU A 141 20.63 -32.07 -41.87
CA LEU A 141 19.65 -33.03 -42.40
C LEU A 141 19.24 -32.76 -43.86
N ASN A 142 19.69 -31.64 -44.46
CA ASN A 142 19.55 -31.31 -45.88
C ASN A 142 20.87 -31.49 -46.65
#